data_AF-A0A240U6X5-F1
#
_entry.id   AF-A0A240U6X5-F1
#
_cell.length_a   1.000
_cell.length_b   1.000
_cell.length_c   1.000
_cell.angle_alpha   90.00
_cell.angle_beta   90.00
_cell.angle_gamma   90.00
#
_symmetry.space_group_name_H-M   'P 1'
#
loop_
_entity.id
_entity.type
_entity.pdbx_description
1 polymer ?
#
loop_
_entity_poly.entity_id
_entity_poly.type
_entity_poly.pdbx_seq_one_letter_code
_entity_poly.pdbx_strand_id
1 'polypeptide(L)'
;MPGLAGGLFAAAALAGALHHPLTPALAVLLLGSAVAWATWRPADLWFMLPALLPVANFTPWTGWWLVDESDLLILAAMGGAYLRWGLDSWCKPAAAFDRTPRSMRWVYVVLPPVLLTGVWRGLDDARGAVPWTAMLADLWAQGVYGDYDLPGNTLRVAKSMVWGLMLMPVLYRYGHAAPLRLARGMIFGLFWVCAAVVWERGIYVGALDFSDHTRITAWFWEMHVGGGAIDFYLALAVPFAWWAAWTAPHGWRWCAAGALMLLSIYAVLMTYSRGVYLSVALALIALATLAHRFRLVAPDRSVWHRRAMACLAVLLVAEVLGVFVGGTFMPDRLGRSNKDLYHRIEHWQRGVDLLKTPSQWLLGLGVGRLPAHYGTQTPEGGLPGQMRWARSSEGRTQVWLSGPAWPGVKGELALIQRVALATGGAYRVRLRGQVHAPARLLVQLCEQHLLYSFECQVQTALVLASSVAAGRWMELQLHGPDFASTGIRSTLREGVLSISVLGANTPVRLDAVELIDPQGQQILKNPDFAQGPRYWSSIAHTNFLPWHMDNLYLELLIERGLLGLAVLAALAVGALVMAAQGVAHQKPLSLIVGISIAAALLIGVVISVIEIPRVSTMLWLLLVVSPLVRES
;
A
#
# COMPACT_ATOMS: atom_id res chain seq x y z
N MET A 1 -25.71 22.41 -0.49
CA MET A 1 -24.93 21.62 0.49
C MET A 1 -23.53 21.13 0.05
N PRO A 2 -23.13 21.03 -1.25
CA PRO A 2 -21.78 20.51 -1.59
C PRO A 2 -20.63 21.42 -1.12
N GLY A 3 -20.83 22.74 -1.06
CA GLY A 3 -19.83 23.67 -0.54
C GLY A 3 -19.50 23.44 0.95
N LEU A 4 -20.48 23.04 1.77
CA LEU A 4 -20.25 22.69 3.18
C LEU A 4 -19.40 21.43 3.30
N ALA A 5 -19.73 20.39 2.52
CA ALA A 5 -18.90 19.18 2.45
C ALA A 5 -17.47 19.50 1.99
N GLY A 6 -17.31 20.36 0.98
CA GLY A 6 -16.01 20.83 0.52
C GLY A 6 -15.21 21.57 1.60
N GLY A 7 -15.87 22.44 2.35
CA GLY A 7 -15.27 23.12 3.50
C GLY A 7 -14.81 22.14 4.58
N LEU A 8 -15.63 21.12 4.90
CA LEU A 8 -15.28 20.08 5.87
C LEU A 8 -14.08 19.24 5.42
N PHE A 9 -14.04 18.80 4.16
CA PHE A 9 -12.90 18.04 3.63
C PHE A 9 -11.61 18.86 3.60
N ALA A 10 -11.69 20.13 3.15
CA ALA A 10 -10.54 21.02 3.14
C ALA A 10 -10.05 21.31 4.57
N ALA A 11 -10.97 21.55 5.51
CA ALA A 11 -10.63 21.76 6.92
C ALA A 11 -9.99 20.51 7.53
N ALA A 12 -10.51 19.31 7.26
CA ALA A 12 -9.93 18.06 7.74
C ALA A 12 -8.52 17.83 7.16
N ALA A 13 -8.32 18.07 5.86
CA ALA A 13 -7.01 17.96 5.22
C ALA A 13 -5.99 18.93 5.83
N LEU A 14 -6.37 20.20 6.02
CA LEU A 14 -5.50 21.23 6.58
C LEU A 14 -5.26 21.04 8.08
N ALA A 15 -6.25 20.55 8.83
CA ALA A 15 -6.07 20.18 10.23
C ALA A 15 -5.08 19.02 10.37
N GLY A 16 -5.22 17.98 9.54
CA GLY A 16 -4.22 16.91 9.44
C GLY A 16 -2.84 17.46 9.09
N ALA A 17 -2.75 18.36 8.11
CA ALA A 17 -1.51 19.00 7.70
C ALA A 17 -0.83 19.79 8.84
N LEU A 18 -1.61 20.53 9.64
CA LEU A 18 -1.10 21.27 10.81
C LEU A 18 -0.55 20.33 11.90
N HIS A 19 -1.07 19.11 12.00
CA HIS A 19 -0.59 18.07 12.90
C HIS A 19 0.41 17.11 12.24
N HIS A 20 0.83 17.38 11.00
CA HIS A 20 1.75 16.51 10.28
C HIS A 20 3.07 16.38 11.05
N PRO A 21 3.54 15.17 11.40
CA PRO A 21 4.60 15.04 12.38
C PRO A 21 5.89 15.71 11.93
N LEU A 22 6.31 15.52 10.68
CA LEU A 22 7.63 15.97 10.22
C LEU A 22 7.68 17.48 9.94
N THR A 23 6.87 17.96 9.00
CA THR A 23 6.96 19.32 8.45
C THR A 23 5.56 19.96 8.27
N PRO A 24 4.88 20.37 9.37
CA PRO A 24 3.53 20.94 9.31
C PRO A 24 3.39 22.08 8.30
N ALA A 25 4.34 23.02 8.27
CA ALA A 25 4.30 24.17 7.37
C ALA A 25 4.33 23.77 5.89
N LEU A 26 5.18 22.80 5.52
CA LEU A 26 5.25 22.29 4.15
C LEU A 26 3.98 21.49 3.80
N ALA A 27 3.48 20.67 4.72
CA ALA A 27 2.24 19.92 4.50
C ALA A 27 1.06 20.87 4.26
N VAL A 28 0.92 21.94 5.06
CA VAL A 28 -0.12 22.96 4.89
C VAL A 28 0.03 23.69 3.56
N LEU A 29 1.25 24.08 3.19
CA LEU A 29 1.52 24.73 1.90
C LEU A 29 1.10 23.82 0.72
N LEU A 30 1.53 22.55 0.73
CA LEU A 30 1.26 21.60 -0.34
C LEU A 30 -0.23 21.25 -0.44
N LEU A 31 -0.88 20.92 0.68
CA LEU A 31 -2.29 20.54 0.70
C LEU A 31 -3.20 21.75 0.48
N GLY A 32 -2.83 22.94 0.99
CA GLY A 32 -3.52 24.20 0.67
C GLY A 32 -3.42 24.54 -0.82
N SER A 33 -2.26 24.32 -1.43
CA SER A 33 -2.07 24.47 -2.89
C SER A 33 -2.92 23.46 -3.66
N ALA A 34 -3.02 22.21 -3.20
CA ALA A 34 -3.87 21.19 -3.80
C ALA A 34 -5.36 21.54 -3.71
N VAL A 35 -5.83 22.06 -2.56
CA VAL A 35 -7.19 22.58 -2.40
C VAL A 35 -7.44 23.72 -3.38
N ALA A 36 -6.56 24.72 -3.43
CA ALA A 36 -6.69 25.87 -4.34
C ALA A 36 -6.71 25.44 -5.81
N TRP A 37 -5.82 24.53 -6.22
CA TRP A 37 -5.78 23.98 -7.57
C TRP A 37 -7.07 23.22 -7.89
N ALA A 38 -7.52 22.32 -7.02
CA ALA A 38 -8.76 21.57 -7.23
C ALA A 38 -10.01 22.47 -7.20
N THR A 39 -9.98 23.60 -6.49
CA THR A 39 -11.05 24.62 -6.58
C THR A 39 -11.04 25.34 -7.92
N TRP A 40 -9.87 25.68 -8.46
CA TRP A 40 -9.79 26.36 -9.76
C TRP A 40 -10.10 25.41 -10.92
N ARG A 41 -9.51 24.21 -10.90
CA ARG A 41 -9.62 23.20 -11.96
C ARG A 41 -9.98 21.85 -11.37
N PRO A 42 -11.24 21.65 -10.96
CA PRO A 42 -11.66 20.41 -10.30
C PRO A 42 -11.35 19.18 -11.14
N ALA A 43 -11.54 19.22 -12.47
CA ALA A 43 -11.24 18.07 -13.34
C ALA A 43 -9.77 17.58 -13.26
N ASP A 44 -8.82 18.42 -12.85
CA ASP A 44 -7.41 18.03 -12.71
C ASP A 44 -7.18 17.08 -11.52
N LEU A 45 -8.15 16.91 -10.62
CA LEU A 45 -8.08 15.88 -9.57
C LEU A 45 -7.87 14.47 -10.16
N TRP A 46 -8.45 14.22 -11.34
CA TRP A 46 -8.36 12.92 -12.02
C TRP A 46 -6.96 12.66 -12.57
N PHE A 47 -6.14 13.70 -12.74
CA PHE A 47 -4.72 13.55 -13.01
C PHE A 47 -3.93 13.45 -11.70
N MET A 48 -4.18 14.38 -10.76
CA MET A 48 -3.41 14.54 -9.52
C MET A 48 -3.43 13.28 -8.63
N LEU A 49 -4.59 12.65 -8.45
CA LEU A 49 -4.71 11.47 -7.59
C LEU A 49 -3.89 10.28 -8.12
N PRO A 50 -4.11 9.75 -9.33
CA PRO A 50 -3.31 8.63 -9.83
C PRO A 50 -1.82 8.97 -10.04
N ALA A 51 -1.48 10.25 -10.19
CA ALA A 51 -0.10 10.73 -10.28
C ALA A 51 0.66 10.66 -8.96
N LEU A 52 0.00 10.97 -7.84
CA LEU A 52 0.68 11.19 -6.54
C LEU A 52 0.40 10.10 -5.51
N LEU A 53 -0.75 9.41 -5.58
CA LEU A 53 -1.09 8.34 -4.64
C LEU A 53 0.01 7.26 -4.49
N PRO A 54 0.70 6.79 -5.56
CA PRO A 54 1.74 5.77 -5.42
C PRO A 54 2.91 6.16 -4.50
N VAL A 55 3.13 7.47 -4.29
CA VAL A 55 4.23 8.01 -3.48
C VAL A 55 3.76 8.80 -2.25
N ALA A 56 2.45 8.97 -2.06
CA ALA A 56 1.87 9.73 -0.95
C ALA A 56 1.72 8.88 0.33
N ASN A 57 2.78 8.23 0.79
CA ASN A 57 2.78 7.54 2.08
C ASN A 57 4.17 7.69 2.74
N PHE A 58 4.19 8.29 3.92
CA PHE A 58 5.39 8.53 4.71
C PHE A 58 5.32 7.86 6.09
N THR A 59 4.50 6.82 6.25
CA THR A 59 4.32 6.05 7.50
C THR A 59 5.63 5.71 8.22
N PRO A 60 6.73 5.28 7.55
CA PRO A 60 7.98 4.97 8.25
C PRO A 60 8.61 6.15 9.00
N TRP A 61 8.27 7.39 8.61
CA TRP A 61 8.79 8.60 9.25
C TRP A 61 7.73 9.30 10.10
N THR A 62 6.46 9.29 9.68
CA THR A 62 5.39 9.97 10.40
C THR A 62 4.82 9.12 11.54
N GLY A 63 4.92 7.79 11.46
CA GLY A 63 4.24 6.87 12.38
C GLY A 63 2.72 6.86 12.20
N TRP A 64 2.21 7.49 11.14
CA TRP A 64 0.80 7.52 10.79
C TRP A 64 0.38 6.23 10.12
N TRP A 65 -0.65 5.57 10.66
CA TRP A 65 -1.09 4.26 10.20
C TRP A 65 -2.56 4.24 9.75
N LEU A 66 -3.47 4.77 10.56
CA LEU A 66 -4.91 4.78 10.23
C LEU A 66 -5.23 5.81 9.13
N VAL A 67 -4.82 7.06 9.36
CA VAL A 67 -4.93 8.18 8.43
C VAL A 67 -3.52 8.57 8.02
N ASP A 68 -3.24 8.52 6.72
CA ASP A 68 -1.92 8.77 6.15
C ASP A 68 -1.96 9.95 5.16
N GLU A 69 -0.83 10.28 4.54
CA GLU A 69 -0.73 11.43 3.64
C GLU A 69 -1.52 11.23 2.33
N SER A 70 -1.83 9.99 1.96
CA SER A 70 -2.68 9.69 0.81
C SER A 70 -4.13 10.08 1.08
N ASP A 71 -4.61 9.89 2.31
CA ASP A 71 -5.95 10.34 2.73
C ASP A 71 -6.02 11.86 2.74
N LEU A 72 -5.00 12.54 3.27
CA LEU A 72 -4.96 14.00 3.29
C LEU A 72 -4.96 14.58 1.87
N LEU A 73 -4.26 13.95 0.94
CA LEU A 73 -4.28 14.34 -0.48
C LEU A 73 -5.66 14.15 -1.11
N ILE A 74 -6.34 13.03 -0.84
CA ILE A 74 -7.71 12.77 -1.32
C ILE A 74 -8.68 13.82 -0.74
N LEU A 75 -8.60 14.09 0.57
CA LEU A 75 -9.42 15.09 1.24
C LEU A 75 -9.17 16.51 0.70
N ALA A 76 -7.91 16.87 0.44
CA ALA A 76 -7.57 18.17 -0.15
C ALA A 76 -8.14 18.31 -1.58
N ALA A 77 -7.97 17.28 -2.42
CA ALA A 77 -8.50 17.23 -3.78
C ALA A 77 -10.03 17.33 -3.80
N MET A 78 -10.69 16.54 -2.94
CA MET A 78 -12.14 16.55 -2.79
C MET A 78 -12.63 17.88 -2.23
N GLY A 79 -11.99 18.40 -1.18
CA GLY A 79 -12.33 19.69 -0.57
C GLY A 79 -12.36 20.81 -1.60
N GLY A 80 -11.30 20.92 -2.40
CA GLY A 80 -11.24 21.90 -3.47
C GLY A 80 -12.35 21.72 -4.52
N ALA A 81 -12.58 20.49 -4.98
CA ALA A 81 -13.58 20.19 -6.01
C ALA A 81 -15.02 20.38 -5.53
N TYR A 82 -15.33 20.01 -4.28
CA TYR A 82 -16.65 20.22 -3.66
C TYR A 82 -16.91 21.70 -3.33
N LEU A 83 -15.88 22.46 -2.94
CA LEU A 83 -15.98 23.92 -2.81
C LEU A 83 -16.33 24.56 -4.15
N ARG A 84 -15.63 24.16 -5.22
CA ARG A 84 -15.95 24.63 -6.58
C ARG A 84 -17.37 24.26 -6.98
N TRP A 85 -17.82 23.06 -6.63
CA TRP A 85 -19.20 22.66 -6.86
C TRP A 85 -20.19 23.53 -6.09
N GLY A 86 -19.91 23.85 -4.82
CA GLY A 86 -20.69 24.81 -4.04
C GLY A 86 -20.83 26.17 -4.75
N LEU A 87 -19.71 26.73 -5.21
CA LEU A 87 -19.67 28.01 -5.94
C LEU A 87 -20.48 27.95 -7.25
N ASP A 88 -20.28 26.91 -8.05
CA ASP A 88 -21.01 26.72 -9.31
C ASP A 88 -22.53 26.58 -9.08
N SER A 89 -22.92 25.98 -7.95
CA SER A 89 -24.32 25.75 -7.56
C SER A 89 -25.01 27.04 -7.10
N TRP A 90 -24.26 28.01 -6.59
CA TRP A 90 -24.81 29.32 -6.29
C TRP A 90 -25.12 30.13 -7.55
N CYS A 91 -24.36 29.91 -8.63
CA CYS A 91 -24.53 30.65 -9.88
C CYS A 91 -25.55 30.02 -10.85
N LYS A 92 -25.94 28.74 -10.67
CA LYS A 92 -26.86 28.01 -11.57
C LYS A 92 -27.81 27.08 -10.81
N PRO A 93 -29.11 27.00 -11.16
CA PRO A 93 -30.12 26.23 -10.42
C PRO A 93 -29.94 24.69 -10.50
N ALA A 94 -30.57 24.02 -9.53
CA ALA A 94 -30.34 22.63 -9.08
C ALA A 94 -30.67 21.48 -10.07
N ALA A 95 -31.20 21.75 -11.27
CA ALA A 95 -31.63 20.70 -12.21
C ALA A 95 -30.48 20.01 -12.97
N ALA A 96 -29.23 20.49 -12.83
CA ALA A 96 -28.04 19.94 -13.49
C ALA A 96 -27.28 18.86 -12.67
N PHE A 97 -27.93 18.28 -11.65
CA PHE A 97 -27.25 17.65 -10.50
C PHE A 97 -27.10 16.13 -10.55
N ASP A 98 -27.80 15.42 -11.43
CA ASP A 98 -27.60 13.98 -11.60
C ASP A 98 -26.93 13.67 -12.94
N ARG A 99 -25.62 13.94 -13.01
CA ARG A 99 -24.77 13.50 -14.13
C ARG A 99 -24.34 12.04 -13.99
N THR A 100 -24.77 11.35 -12.94
CA THR A 100 -24.40 9.94 -12.73
C THR A 100 -25.04 9.09 -13.82
N PRO A 101 -24.25 8.32 -14.58
CA PRO A 101 -24.76 7.38 -15.55
C PRO A 101 -25.73 6.38 -14.91
N ARG A 102 -26.80 6.01 -15.62
CA ARG A 102 -27.80 5.04 -15.12
C ARG A 102 -27.17 3.72 -14.70
N SER A 103 -26.09 3.29 -15.37
CA SER A 103 -25.32 2.07 -15.06
C SER A 103 -24.64 2.10 -13.68
N MET A 104 -24.59 3.26 -13.04
CA MET A 104 -23.82 3.50 -11.82
C MET A 104 -24.66 4.03 -10.65
N ARG A 105 -25.93 4.38 -10.87
CA ARG A 105 -26.82 4.87 -9.80
C ARG A 105 -27.05 3.84 -8.69
N TRP A 106 -27.04 2.55 -9.03
CA TRP A 106 -27.22 1.47 -8.05
C TRP A 106 -26.10 1.45 -7.00
N VAL A 107 -24.89 1.93 -7.33
CA VAL A 107 -23.76 1.96 -6.40
C VAL A 107 -24.07 2.85 -5.20
N TYR A 108 -24.76 3.99 -5.40
CA TYR A 108 -25.17 4.87 -4.30
C TYR A 108 -26.25 4.26 -3.39
N VAL A 109 -26.94 3.22 -3.84
CA VAL A 109 -27.99 2.54 -3.06
C VAL A 109 -27.43 1.32 -2.36
N VAL A 110 -26.57 0.55 -3.05
CA VAL A 110 -26.07 -0.74 -2.56
C VAL A 110 -24.78 -0.59 -1.75
N LEU A 111 -23.85 0.25 -2.20
CA LEU A 111 -22.53 0.33 -1.55
C LEU A 111 -22.58 0.89 -0.12
N PRO A 112 -23.35 1.96 0.19
CA PRO A 112 -23.43 2.47 1.56
C PRO A 112 -23.91 1.43 2.59
N PRO A 113 -25.03 0.68 2.39
CA PRO A 113 -25.42 -0.33 3.36
C PRO A 113 -24.40 -1.47 3.46
N VAL A 114 -23.77 -1.92 2.35
CA VAL A 114 -22.69 -2.93 2.40
C VAL A 114 -21.52 -2.45 3.26
N LEU A 115 -21.11 -1.20 3.07
CA LEU A 115 -20.02 -0.58 3.82
C LEU A 115 -20.39 -0.46 5.31
N LEU A 116 -21.58 0.08 5.60
CA LEU A 116 -22.04 0.28 6.98
C LEU A 116 -22.19 -1.04 7.72
N THR A 117 -22.76 -2.07 7.08
CA THR A 117 -22.87 -3.40 7.69
C THR A 117 -21.50 -4.04 7.89
N GLY A 118 -20.59 -3.94 6.91
CA GLY A 118 -19.24 -4.46 7.02
C GLY A 118 -18.42 -3.80 8.14
N VAL A 119 -18.51 -2.47 8.27
CA VAL A 119 -17.87 -1.70 9.35
C VAL A 119 -18.51 -2.04 10.70
N TRP A 120 -19.84 -2.06 10.77
CA TRP A 120 -20.55 -2.41 12.00
C TRP A 120 -20.17 -3.82 12.47
N ARG A 121 -20.15 -4.82 11.58
CA ARG A 121 -19.70 -6.18 11.90
C ARG A 121 -18.24 -6.21 12.35
N GLY A 122 -17.35 -5.48 11.67
CA GLY A 122 -15.94 -5.42 12.05
C GLY A 122 -15.73 -4.81 13.44
N LEU A 123 -16.45 -3.75 13.76
CA LEU A 123 -16.38 -3.13 15.09
C LEU A 123 -17.06 -4.00 16.17
N ASP A 124 -18.19 -4.64 15.86
CA ASP A 124 -18.90 -5.51 16.78
C ASP A 124 -18.08 -6.77 17.12
N ASP A 125 -17.43 -7.36 16.11
CA ASP A 125 -16.49 -8.46 16.30
C ASP A 125 -15.29 -8.05 17.16
N ALA A 126 -14.65 -6.91 16.83
CA ALA A 126 -13.52 -6.39 17.60
C ALA A 126 -13.89 -6.04 19.06
N ARG A 127 -15.12 -5.61 19.29
CA ARG A 127 -15.66 -5.29 20.61
C ARG A 127 -15.86 -6.54 21.47
N GLY A 128 -16.30 -7.65 20.89
CA GLY A 128 -16.68 -8.86 21.62
C GLY A 128 -17.71 -8.56 22.72
N ALA A 129 -17.38 -8.89 23.97
CA ALA A 129 -18.27 -8.67 25.12
C ALA A 129 -18.17 -7.25 25.73
N VAL A 130 -17.24 -6.42 25.28
CA VAL A 130 -16.98 -5.09 25.85
C VAL A 130 -18.13 -4.12 25.47
N PRO A 131 -18.55 -3.18 26.33
CA PRO A 131 -19.53 -2.17 25.93
C PRO A 131 -19.04 -1.27 24.78
N TRP A 132 -19.94 -0.80 23.93
CA TRP A 132 -19.61 0.11 22.81
C TRP A 132 -18.86 1.36 23.24
N THR A 133 -19.19 1.93 24.40
CA THR A 133 -18.54 3.13 24.94
C THR A 133 -17.06 2.91 25.24
N ALA A 134 -16.70 1.75 25.81
CA ALA A 134 -15.31 1.40 26.08
C ALA A 134 -14.55 1.11 24.78
N MET A 135 -15.13 0.36 23.84
CA MET A 135 -14.52 0.10 22.53
C MET A 135 -14.25 1.41 21.75
N LEU A 136 -15.18 2.37 21.78
CA LEU A 136 -14.98 3.67 21.13
C LEU A 136 -13.88 4.50 21.80
N ALA A 137 -13.77 4.43 23.14
CA ALA A 137 -12.68 5.08 23.85
C ALA A 137 -11.32 4.47 23.48
N ASP A 138 -11.22 3.14 23.43
CA ASP A 138 -10.00 2.43 23.03
C ASP A 138 -9.63 2.69 21.57
N LEU A 139 -10.61 2.74 20.67
CA LEU A 139 -10.41 3.08 19.26
C LEU A 139 -9.76 4.45 19.08
N TRP A 140 -10.18 5.47 19.84
CA TRP A 140 -9.58 6.80 19.74
C TRP A 140 -8.27 6.94 20.51
N ALA A 141 -8.10 6.19 21.61
CA ALA A 141 -6.87 6.21 22.39
C ALA A 141 -5.71 5.46 21.70
N GLN A 142 -6.00 4.33 21.05
CA GLN A 142 -5.01 3.40 20.50
C GLN A 142 -5.14 3.20 18.98
N GLY A 143 -6.34 3.30 18.43
CA GLY A 143 -6.62 2.96 17.03
C GLY A 143 -5.97 3.90 16.00
N VAL A 144 -5.55 5.10 16.40
CA VAL A 144 -4.76 6.01 15.55
C VAL A 144 -3.34 5.48 15.29
N TYR A 145 -2.81 4.70 16.23
CA TYR A 145 -1.44 4.15 16.22
C TYR A 145 -1.43 2.61 16.09
N GLY A 146 -2.60 2.05 15.74
CA GLY A 146 -2.98 0.68 16.05
C GLY A 146 -2.26 -0.42 15.28
N ASP A 147 -2.51 -1.64 15.73
CA ASP A 147 -2.10 -2.89 15.11
C ASP A 147 -3.25 -3.47 14.28
N TYR A 148 -2.95 -4.50 13.49
CA TYR A 148 -3.87 -5.07 12.51
C TYR A 148 -5.00 -5.91 13.11
N ASP A 149 -4.88 -6.33 14.36
CA ASP A 149 -5.90 -7.09 15.09
C ASP A 149 -6.85 -6.20 15.92
N LEU A 150 -6.58 -4.89 16.01
CA LEU A 150 -7.40 -3.90 16.72
C LEU A 150 -8.58 -3.39 15.89
N PRO A 151 -9.61 -2.79 16.53
CA PRO A 151 -10.76 -2.19 15.83
C PRO A 151 -10.38 -1.08 14.85
N GLY A 152 -9.22 -0.43 15.02
CA GLY A 152 -8.71 0.57 14.08
C GLY A 152 -8.50 0.02 12.67
N ASN A 153 -8.15 -1.25 12.52
CA ASN A 153 -7.96 -1.88 11.21
C ASN A 153 -9.25 -1.90 10.38
N THR A 154 -10.42 -2.05 11.04
CA THR A 154 -11.73 -1.97 10.38
C THR A 154 -11.91 -0.65 9.64
N LEU A 155 -11.57 0.46 10.29
CA LEU A 155 -11.66 1.80 9.69
C LEU A 155 -10.61 1.99 8.58
N ARG A 156 -9.38 1.50 8.82
CA ARG A 156 -8.28 1.57 7.85
C ARG A 156 -8.66 0.88 6.54
N VAL A 157 -9.21 -0.34 6.59
CA VAL A 157 -9.59 -1.11 5.41
C VAL A 157 -10.86 -0.55 4.75
N ALA A 158 -11.81 -0.02 5.54
CA ALA A 158 -13.05 0.54 5.01
C ALA A 158 -12.86 1.83 4.19
N LYS A 159 -11.80 2.61 4.46
CA LYS A 159 -11.62 3.96 3.89
C LYS A 159 -11.56 3.99 2.35
N SER A 160 -11.03 2.95 1.69
CA SER A 160 -10.98 2.92 0.22
C SER A 160 -12.35 2.92 -0.45
N MET A 161 -13.35 2.25 0.15
CA MET A 161 -14.74 2.29 -0.33
C MET A 161 -15.37 3.66 -0.08
N VAL A 162 -15.05 4.29 1.05
CA VAL A 162 -15.52 5.65 1.38
C VAL A 162 -14.99 6.62 0.32
N TRP A 163 -13.69 6.57 0.02
CA TRP A 163 -13.06 7.39 -1.03
C TRP A 163 -13.69 7.14 -2.39
N GLY A 164 -13.88 5.87 -2.78
CA GLY A 164 -14.57 5.52 -4.03
C GLY A 164 -15.97 6.14 -4.13
N LEU A 165 -16.78 6.01 -3.08
CA LEU A 165 -18.15 6.56 -3.02
C LEU A 165 -18.16 8.09 -3.05
N MET A 166 -17.25 8.74 -2.34
CA MET A 166 -17.21 10.20 -2.23
C MET A 166 -16.58 10.89 -3.45
N LEU A 167 -15.68 10.23 -4.17
CA LEU A 167 -15.09 10.75 -5.42
C LEU A 167 -16.06 10.68 -6.60
N MET A 168 -16.96 9.70 -6.58
CA MET A 168 -17.86 9.38 -7.69
C MET A 168 -18.82 10.53 -8.09
N PRO A 169 -19.46 11.30 -7.18
CA PRO A 169 -20.26 12.46 -7.56
C PRO A 169 -19.44 13.54 -8.27
N VAL A 170 -18.21 13.78 -7.79
CA VAL A 170 -17.27 14.75 -8.39
C VAL A 170 -16.84 14.27 -9.78
N LEU A 171 -16.65 12.96 -9.95
CA LEU A 171 -16.26 12.36 -11.22
C LEU A 171 -17.27 12.64 -12.31
N TYR A 172 -18.55 12.40 -12.05
CA TYR A 172 -19.57 12.62 -13.08
C TYR A 172 -19.92 14.11 -13.25
N ARG A 173 -19.76 14.92 -12.20
CA ARG A 173 -19.88 16.37 -12.27
C ARG A 173 -18.84 16.97 -13.22
N TYR A 174 -17.56 16.67 -12.97
CA TYR A 174 -16.39 17.20 -13.66
C TYR A 174 -15.71 16.16 -14.56
N GLY A 175 -16.53 15.29 -15.17
CA GLY A 175 -16.07 14.12 -15.92
C GLY A 175 -15.49 14.41 -17.30
N HIS A 176 -15.58 15.64 -17.78
CA HIS A 176 -15.09 16.01 -19.11
C HIS A 176 -13.60 15.72 -19.23
N ALA A 177 -13.22 14.79 -20.12
CA ALA A 177 -11.86 14.28 -20.29
C ALA A 177 -11.23 13.71 -18.99
N ALA A 178 -12.03 13.33 -17.99
CA ALA A 178 -11.56 12.64 -16.79
C ALA A 178 -10.85 11.32 -17.12
N PRO A 179 -11.34 10.47 -18.05
CA PRO A 179 -10.60 9.29 -18.50
C PRO A 179 -9.16 9.60 -18.95
N LEU A 180 -9.00 10.63 -19.77
CA LEU A 180 -7.69 11.00 -20.33
C LEU A 180 -6.76 11.56 -19.25
N ARG A 181 -7.29 12.37 -18.33
CA ARG A 181 -6.53 12.87 -17.18
C ARG A 181 -6.09 11.75 -16.26
N LEU A 182 -6.97 10.79 -15.99
CA LEU A 182 -6.65 9.59 -15.24
C LEU A 182 -5.52 8.80 -15.90
N ALA A 183 -5.61 8.54 -17.20
CA ALA A 183 -4.56 7.85 -17.94
C ALA A 183 -3.20 8.57 -17.86
N ARG A 184 -3.20 9.90 -18.01
CA ARG A 184 -1.98 10.72 -17.86
C ARG A 184 -1.44 10.68 -16.43
N GLY A 185 -2.32 10.68 -15.43
CA GLY A 185 -1.91 10.57 -14.05
C GLY A 185 -1.33 9.19 -13.73
N MET A 186 -1.92 8.11 -14.26
CA MET A 186 -1.36 6.76 -14.15
C MET A 186 0.04 6.66 -14.75
N ILE A 187 0.30 7.31 -15.90
CA ILE A 187 1.64 7.39 -16.51
C ILE A 187 2.63 8.09 -15.57
N PHE A 188 2.22 9.22 -14.97
CA PHE A 188 3.10 9.99 -14.08
C PHE A 188 3.35 9.27 -12.75
N GLY A 189 2.33 8.61 -12.21
CA GLY A 189 2.46 7.75 -11.03
C GLY A 189 3.42 6.59 -11.31
N LEU A 190 3.31 5.96 -12.48
CA LEU A 190 4.18 4.86 -12.88
C LEU A 190 5.62 5.32 -13.07
N PHE A 191 5.83 6.53 -13.60
CA PHE A 191 7.15 7.15 -13.64
C PHE A 191 7.78 7.26 -12.25
N TRP A 192 7.03 7.74 -11.25
CA TRP A 192 7.55 7.82 -9.87
C TRP A 192 7.87 6.45 -9.29
N VAL A 193 7.00 5.46 -9.50
CA VAL A 193 7.28 4.09 -9.04
C VAL A 193 8.53 3.55 -9.70
N CYS A 194 8.67 3.68 -11.02
CA CYS A 194 9.87 3.24 -11.74
C CYS A 194 11.14 3.96 -11.25
N ALA A 195 11.06 5.28 -11.00
CA ALA A 195 12.18 6.05 -10.47
C ALA A 195 12.58 5.55 -9.06
N ALA A 196 11.60 5.30 -8.19
CA ALA A 196 11.83 4.74 -6.86
C ALA A 196 12.41 3.32 -6.91
N VAL A 197 11.98 2.49 -7.86
CA VAL A 197 12.54 1.15 -8.09
C VAL A 197 14.00 1.22 -8.51
N VAL A 198 14.33 2.05 -9.49
CA VAL A 198 15.71 2.22 -9.95
C VAL A 198 16.59 2.79 -8.83
N TRP A 199 16.06 3.72 -8.04
CA TRP A 199 16.75 4.28 -6.87
C TRP A 199 17.01 3.21 -5.80
N GLU A 200 15.97 2.49 -5.37
CA GLU A 200 16.06 1.45 -4.35
C GLU A 200 17.05 0.37 -4.78
N ARG A 201 16.84 -0.19 -5.97
CA ARG A 201 17.70 -1.25 -6.47
C ARG A 201 19.11 -0.75 -6.73
N GLY A 202 19.28 0.46 -7.24
CA GLY A 202 20.57 1.09 -7.49
C GLY A 202 21.42 1.25 -6.22
N ILE A 203 20.80 1.63 -5.09
CA ILE A 203 21.49 1.83 -3.81
C ILE A 203 21.77 0.51 -3.09
N TYR A 204 20.77 -0.37 -3.02
CA TYR A 204 20.84 -1.54 -2.14
C TYR A 204 21.50 -2.74 -2.80
N VAL A 205 21.35 -2.94 -4.11
CA VAL A 205 21.91 -4.12 -4.81
C VAL A 205 22.86 -3.66 -5.93
N GLY A 206 22.33 -2.93 -6.89
CA GLY A 206 22.94 -2.56 -8.15
C GLY A 206 21.91 -2.71 -9.26
N ALA A 207 21.73 -1.67 -10.09
CA ALA A 207 20.64 -1.63 -11.07
C ALA A 207 20.69 -2.79 -12.09
N LEU A 208 21.87 -3.33 -12.40
CA LEU A 208 22.06 -4.41 -13.38
C LEU A 208 22.58 -5.72 -12.75
N ASP A 209 22.64 -5.79 -11.42
CA ASP A 209 22.98 -7.03 -10.74
C ASP A 209 21.70 -7.86 -10.60
N PHE A 210 21.60 -8.97 -11.34
CA PHE A 210 20.45 -9.88 -11.32
C PHE A 210 20.71 -11.16 -10.54
N SER A 211 21.89 -11.29 -9.92
CA SER A 211 22.28 -12.46 -9.14
C SER A 211 21.64 -12.47 -7.76
N ASP A 212 21.34 -11.27 -7.22
CA ASP A 212 20.72 -11.09 -5.93
C ASP A 212 19.19 -11.30 -5.96
N HIS A 213 18.64 -11.80 -4.85
CA HIS A 213 17.25 -12.22 -4.70
C HIS A 213 16.35 -11.17 -4.01
N THR A 214 16.87 -9.97 -3.77
CA THR A 214 16.13 -8.88 -3.12
C THR A 214 14.97 -8.44 -3.99
N ARG A 215 13.75 -8.65 -3.48
CA ARG A 215 12.52 -8.12 -4.05
C ARG A 215 12.36 -6.65 -3.65
N ILE A 216 12.15 -5.82 -4.66
CA ILE A 216 11.89 -4.38 -4.51
C ILE A 216 10.49 -4.08 -3.97
N THR A 217 10.35 -2.96 -3.26
CA THR A 217 9.05 -2.49 -2.75
C THR A 217 8.72 -1.06 -3.16
N ALA A 218 9.67 -0.32 -3.75
CA ALA A 218 9.61 1.12 -3.93
C ALA A 218 9.15 1.82 -2.64
N TRP A 219 8.17 2.73 -2.72
CA TRP A 219 7.56 3.39 -1.57
C TRP A 219 6.18 2.81 -1.21
N PHE A 220 6.01 1.50 -1.41
CA PHE A 220 4.84 0.75 -0.93
C PHE A 220 5.09 0.20 0.47
N TRP A 221 5.11 1.10 1.46
CA TRP A 221 5.39 0.80 2.86
C TRP A 221 4.37 -0.14 3.51
N GLU A 222 3.19 -0.29 2.93
CA GLU A 222 2.20 -1.28 3.35
C GLU A 222 2.76 -2.71 3.28
N MET A 223 3.85 -2.92 2.53
CA MET A 223 4.55 -4.19 2.45
C MET A 223 5.40 -4.54 3.69
N HIS A 224 5.43 -3.71 4.74
CA HIS A 224 6.13 -4.03 5.99
C HIS A 224 5.60 -5.29 6.69
N VAL A 225 4.37 -5.71 6.38
CA VAL A 225 3.76 -7.00 6.80
C VAL A 225 3.61 -8.00 5.65
N GLY A 226 4.34 -7.79 4.53
CA GLY A 226 4.32 -8.66 3.36
C GLY A 226 3.38 -8.19 2.24
N GLY A 227 2.68 -9.12 1.60
CA GLY A 227 1.73 -8.79 0.52
C GLY A 227 2.36 -8.36 -0.81
N GLY A 228 1.53 -7.73 -1.65
CA GLY A 228 1.80 -7.45 -3.07
C GLY A 228 1.32 -6.09 -3.55
N ALA A 229 1.52 -5.04 -2.76
CA ALA A 229 1.08 -3.68 -3.08
C ALA A 229 1.61 -3.19 -4.44
N ILE A 230 2.93 -3.23 -4.62
CA ILE A 230 3.59 -2.82 -5.87
C ILE A 230 3.20 -3.71 -7.04
N ASP A 231 3.11 -5.02 -6.80
CA ASP A 231 2.71 -6.02 -7.79
C ASP A 231 1.34 -5.70 -8.40
N PHE A 232 0.35 -5.43 -7.53
CA PHE A 232 -1.00 -5.06 -7.95
C PHE A 232 -1.02 -3.72 -8.68
N TYR A 233 -0.26 -2.73 -8.18
CA TYR A 233 -0.11 -1.44 -8.83
C TYR A 233 0.49 -1.54 -10.24
N LEU A 234 1.55 -2.33 -10.42
CA LEU A 234 2.19 -2.51 -11.73
C LEU A 234 1.24 -3.19 -12.73
N ALA A 235 0.48 -4.21 -12.31
CA ALA A 235 -0.55 -4.83 -13.14
C ALA A 235 -1.62 -3.81 -13.59
N LEU A 236 -2.00 -2.88 -12.72
CA LEU A 236 -2.90 -1.78 -13.04
C LEU A 236 -2.27 -0.75 -14.00
N ALA A 237 -1.01 -0.38 -13.79
CA ALA A 237 -0.40 0.80 -14.40
C ALA A 237 0.29 0.52 -15.75
N VAL A 238 0.89 -0.66 -15.96
CA VAL A 238 1.64 -1.00 -17.18
C VAL A 238 0.81 -0.82 -18.47
N PRO A 239 -0.50 -1.15 -18.53
CA PRO A 239 -1.33 -0.86 -19.71
C PRO A 239 -1.29 0.61 -20.14
N PHE A 240 -1.13 1.54 -19.21
CA PHE A 240 -1.03 2.98 -19.51
C PHE A 240 0.35 3.37 -20.06
N ALA A 241 1.44 2.70 -19.67
CA ALA A 241 2.75 2.88 -20.32
C ALA A 241 2.73 2.40 -21.77
N TRP A 242 2.10 1.24 -22.03
CA TRP A 242 1.89 0.75 -23.39
C TRP A 242 1.08 1.76 -24.22
N TRP A 243 0.00 2.29 -23.65
CA TRP A 243 -0.81 3.33 -24.30
C TRP A 243 0.00 4.61 -24.58
N ALA A 244 0.86 5.03 -23.64
CA ALA A 244 1.73 6.18 -23.84
C ALA A 244 2.66 5.97 -25.04
N ALA A 245 3.33 4.83 -25.15
CA ALA A 245 4.24 4.52 -26.25
C ALA A 245 3.49 4.40 -27.58
N TRP A 246 2.31 3.78 -27.57
CA TRP A 246 1.48 3.59 -28.75
C TRP A 246 0.85 4.88 -29.28
N THR A 247 0.58 5.86 -28.41
CA THR A 247 -0.03 7.14 -28.81
C THR A 247 0.97 8.29 -28.94
N ALA A 248 2.21 8.13 -28.47
CA ALA A 248 3.21 9.18 -28.52
C ALA A 248 3.61 9.54 -29.96
N PRO A 249 3.74 10.83 -30.27
CA PRO A 249 4.26 11.29 -31.55
C PRO A 249 5.78 11.04 -31.63
N HIS A 250 6.33 11.08 -32.85
CA HIS A 250 7.75 10.87 -33.10
C HIS A 250 8.69 11.77 -32.28
N GLY A 251 9.95 11.34 -32.13
CA GLY A 251 11.00 12.09 -31.43
C GLY A 251 11.02 11.83 -29.92
N TRP A 252 11.37 12.85 -29.12
CA TRP A 252 11.66 12.69 -27.69
C TRP A 252 10.47 12.17 -26.88
N ARG A 253 9.23 12.49 -27.27
CA ARG A 253 8.01 12.04 -26.57
C ARG A 253 7.84 10.53 -26.66
N TRP A 254 8.08 9.95 -27.85
CA TRP A 254 8.08 8.51 -28.03
C TRP A 254 9.26 7.86 -27.29
N CYS A 255 10.46 8.45 -27.34
CA CYS A 255 11.60 7.95 -26.57
C CYS A 255 11.31 7.92 -25.06
N ALA A 256 10.69 8.97 -24.51
CA ALA A 256 10.31 9.01 -23.10
C ALA A 256 9.26 7.94 -22.76
N ALA A 257 8.25 7.74 -23.61
CA ALA A 257 7.24 6.71 -23.41
C ALA A 257 7.80 5.28 -23.55
N GLY A 258 8.68 5.06 -24.52
CA GLY A 258 9.40 3.78 -24.69
C GLY A 258 10.35 3.49 -23.52
N ALA A 259 11.06 4.50 -23.02
CA ALA A 259 11.90 4.39 -21.82
C ALA A 259 11.06 4.06 -20.59
N LEU A 260 9.90 4.71 -20.41
CA LEU A 260 8.98 4.38 -19.32
C LEU A 260 8.48 2.93 -19.45
N MET A 261 8.17 2.46 -20.66
CA MET A 261 7.76 1.07 -20.88
C MET A 261 8.87 0.07 -20.49
N LEU A 262 10.13 0.32 -20.89
CA LEU A 262 11.29 -0.48 -20.47
C LEU A 262 11.44 -0.46 -18.95
N LEU A 263 11.47 0.72 -18.33
CA LEU A 263 11.56 0.86 -16.87
C LEU A 263 10.41 0.18 -16.13
N SER A 264 9.21 0.15 -16.73
CA SER A 264 8.05 -0.54 -16.14
C SER A 264 8.20 -2.05 -16.19
N ILE A 265 8.75 -2.60 -17.28
CA ILE A 265 9.02 -4.04 -17.39
C ILE A 265 10.21 -4.43 -16.52
N TYR A 266 11.26 -3.62 -16.45
CA TYR A 266 12.29 -3.74 -15.44
C TYR A 266 11.68 -3.81 -14.03
N ALA A 267 10.83 -2.85 -13.66
CA ALA A 267 10.19 -2.85 -12.33
C ALA A 267 9.37 -4.11 -12.08
N VAL A 268 8.59 -4.56 -13.07
CA VAL A 268 7.88 -5.86 -13.03
C VAL A 268 8.87 -6.98 -12.74
N LEU A 269 9.96 -7.11 -13.51
CA LEU A 269 10.96 -8.17 -13.33
C LEU A 269 11.66 -8.12 -11.96
N MET A 270 11.90 -6.94 -11.41
CA MET A 270 12.56 -6.80 -10.11
C MET A 270 11.64 -7.12 -8.92
N THR A 271 10.32 -7.27 -9.14
CA THR A 271 9.40 -7.78 -8.10
C THR A 271 9.62 -9.26 -7.79
N TYR A 272 10.24 -10.03 -8.69
CA TYR A 272 10.35 -11.49 -8.58
C TYR A 272 9.00 -12.21 -8.32
N SER A 273 7.92 -11.64 -8.85
CA SER A 273 6.54 -12.08 -8.66
C SER A 273 5.97 -12.71 -9.92
N ARG A 274 5.81 -14.04 -9.89
CA ARG A 274 5.29 -14.83 -11.02
C ARG A 274 3.87 -14.41 -11.43
N GLY A 275 3.05 -14.06 -10.45
CA GLY A 275 1.69 -13.55 -10.69
C GLY A 275 1.73 -12.29 -11.55
N VAL A 276 2.61 -11.35 -11.21
CA VAL A 276 2.76 -10.09 -11.97
C VAL A 276 3.27 -10.35 -13.36
N TYR A 277 4.28 -11.23 -13.51
CA TYR A 277 4.83 -11.58 -14.83
C TYR A 277 3.73 -12.09 -15.75
N LEU A 278 2.92 -13.05 -15.27
CA LEU A 278 1.84 -13.64 -16.04
C LEU A 278 0.75 -12.60 -16.35
N SER A 279 0.33 -11.82 -15.35
CA SER A 279 -0.72 -10.81 -15.52
C SER A 279 -0.32 -9.73 -16.52
N VAL A 280 0.90 -9.19 -16.41
CA VAL A 280 1.42 -8.17 -17.32
C VAL A 280 1.63 -8.73 -18.72
N ALA A 281 2.18 -9.94 -18.87
CA ALA A 281 2.35 -10.57 -20.17
C ALA A 281 1.00 -10.76 -20.90
N LEU A 282 0.00 -11.30 -20.19
CA LEU A 282 -1.35 -11.48 -20.74
C LEU A 282 -2.02 -10.14 -21.07
N ALA A 283 -1.83 -9.11 -20.24
CA ALA A 283 -2.32 -7.77 -20.50
C ALA A 283 -1.72 -7.19 -21.79
N LEU A 284 -0.40 -7.27 -21.99
CA LEU A 284 0.27 -6.75 -23.19
C LEU A 284 -0.12 -7.52 -24.46
N ILE A 285 -0.25 -8.85 -24.38
CA ILE A 285 -0.74 -9.68 -25.48
C ILE A 285 -2.19 -9.29 -25.82
N ALA A 286 -3.05 -9.13 -24.81
CA ALA A 286 -4.43 -8.71 -25.00
C ALA A 286 -4.52 -7.30 -25.63
N LEU A 287 -3.69 -6.35 -25.19
CA LEU A 287 -3.63 -5.01 -25.78
C LEU A 287 -3.26 -5.05 -27.26
N ALA A 288 -2.19 -5.76 -27.61
CA ALA A 288 -1.75 -5.87 -29.01
C ALA A 288 -2.79 -6.58 -29.89
N THR A 289 -3.34 -7.71 -29.42
CA THR A 289 -4.29 -8.52 -30.19
C THR A 289 -5.65 -7.84 -30.36
N LEU A 290 -6.20 -7.23 -29.31
CA LEU A 290 -7.48 -6.55 -29.36
C LEU A 290 -7.38 -5.20 -30.09
N ALA A 291 -6.29 -4.46 -29.94
CA ALA A 291 -6.07 -3.25 -30.74
C ALA A 291 -6.03 -3.58 -32.24
N HIS A 292 -5.38 -4.68 -32.62
CA HIS A 292 -5.36 -5.16 -34.00
C HIS A 292 -6.75 -5.64 -34.47
N ARG A 293 -7.41 -6.51 -33.70
CA ARG A 293 -8.73 -7.10 -34.02
C ARG A 293 -9.81 -6.03 -34.23
N PHE A 294 -9.86 -5.04 -33.36
CA PHE A 294 -10.83 -3.94 -33.43
C PHE A 294 -10.35 -2.78 -34.32
N ARG A 295 -9.22 -2.96 -35.03
CA ARG A 295 -8.63 -1.98 -35.96
C ARG A 295 -8.47 -0.59 -35.35
N LEU A 296 -8.11 -0.56 -34.06
CA LEU A 296 -7.90 0.70 -33.36
C LEU A 296 -6.73 1.43 -34.02
N VAL A 297 -6.99 2.66 -34.43
CA VAL A 297 -6.05 3.42 -35.24
C VAL A 297 -5.02 4.09 -34.32
N ALA A 298 -3.76 3.71 -34.48
CA ALA A 298 -2.66 4.47 -33.90
C ALA A 298 -2.72 5.92 -34.42
N PRO A 299 -2.55 6.95 -33.56
CA PRO A 299 -2.58 8.35 -33.98
C PRO A 299 -1.56 8.68 -35.08
N ASP A 300 -0.42 7.98 -35.09
CA ASP A 300 0.62 8.07 -36.11
C ASP A 300 0.72 6.74 -36.89
N ARG A 301 0.37 6.76 -38.18
CA ARG A 301 0.45 5.60 -39.09
C ARG A 301 1.78 5.50 -39.85
N SER A 302 2.74 6.35 -39.52
CA SER A 302 4.03 6.38 -40.22
C SER A 302 4.76 5.03 -40.15
N VAL A 303 5.56 4.76 -41.19
CA VAL A 303 6.47 3.59 -41.20
C VAL A 303 7.45 3.67 -40.04
N TRP A 304 7.84 4.89 -39.65
CA TRP A 304 8.66 5.15 -38.48
C TRP A 304 8.02 4.63 -37.20
N HIS A 305 6.76 5.00 -36.92
CA HIS A 305 6.09 4.59 -35.67
C HIS A 305 5.97 3.05 -35.58
N ARG A 306 5.67 2.39 -36.70
CA ARG A 306 5.64 0.92 -36.78
C ARG A 306 6.99 0.28 -36.47
N ARG A 307 8.07 0.82 -37.06
CA ARG A 307 9.44 0.37 -36.78
C ARG A 307 9.82 0.63 -35.32
N ALA A 308 9.47 1.79 -34.78
CA ALA A 308 9.74 2.16 -33.40
C ALA A 308 9.05 1.19 -32.41
N MET A 309 7.76 0.89 -32.61
CA MET A 309 7.04 -0.09 -31.79
C MET A 309 7.61 -1.51 -31.93
N ALA A 310 8.05 -1.92 -33.13
CA ALA A 310 8.74 -3.19 -33.32
C ALA A 310 10.09 -3.24 -32.60
N CYS A 311 10.89 -2.17 -32.68
CA CYS A 311 12.14 -2.03 -31.93
C CYS A 311 11.89 -2.09 -30.41
N LEU A 312 10.86 -1.41 -29.91
CA LEU A 312 10.48 -1.47 -28.50
C LEU A 312 10.13 -2.91 -28.09
N ALA A 313 9.34 -3.64 -28.89
CA ALA A 313 9.02 -5.03 -28.61
C ALA A 313 10.27 -5.92 -28.55
N VAL A 314 11.23 -5.74 -29.47
CA VAL A 314 12.51 -6.46 -29.46
C VAL A 314 13.32 -6.12 -28.20
N LEU A 315 13.37 -4.85 -27.81
CA LEU A 315 14.09 -4.41 -26.60
C LEU A 315 13.45 -4.99 -25.32
N LEU A 316 12.12 -5.05 -25.24
CA LEU A 316 11.42 -5.67 -24.12
C LEU A 316 11.71 -7.17 -24.02
N VAL A 317 11.73 -7.87 -25.16
CA VAL A 317 12.13 -9.29 -25.18
C VAL A 317 13.59 -9.45 -24.76
N ALA A 318 14.48 -8.59 -25.26
CA ALA A 318 15.90 -8.61 -24.90
C ALA A 318 16.11 -8.33 -23.40
N GLU A 319 15.34 -7.42 -22.80
CA GLU A 319 15.36 -7.13 -21.37
C GLU A 319 14.93 -8.34 -20.54
N VAL A 320 13.81 -8.97 -20.88
CA VAL A 320 13.33 -10.18 -20.20
C VAL A 320 14.36 -11.31 -20.30
N LEU A 321 14.92 -11.54 -21.50
CA LEU A 321 15.97 -12.53 -21.70
C LEU A 321 17.25 -12.18 -20.94
N GLY A 322 17.61 -10.89 -20.90
CA GLY A 322 18.78 -10.40 -20.17
C GLY A 322 18.68 -10.67 -18.67
N VAL A 323 17.53 -10.43 -18.05
CA VAL A 323 17.29 -10.76 -16.64
C VAL A 323 17.26 -12.27 -16.43
N PHE A 324 16.62 -13.01 -17.34
CA PHE A 324 16.49 -14.47 -17.22
C PHE A 324 17.85 -15.19 -17.34
N VAL A 325 18.74 -14.71 -18.20
CA VAL A 325 20.09 -15.26 -18.38
C VAL A 325 21.09 -14.69 -17.37
N GLY A 326 20.89 -13.44 -16.95
CA GLY A 326 21.79 -12.72 -16.04
C GLY A 326 21.77 -13.20 -14.58
N GLY A 327 20.87 -14.12 -14.21
CA GLY A 327 20.81 -14.69 -12.87
C GLY A 327 20.02 -15.99 -12.80
N THR A 328 20.29 -16.82 -11.79
CA THR A 328 19.64 -18.13 -11.60
C THR A 328 18.34 -18.04 -10.82
N PHE A 329 18.12 -16.95 -10.08
CA PHE A 329 17.00 -16.84 -9.15
C PHE A 329 15.63 -16.83 -9.84
N MET A 330 15.49 -16.09 -10.95
CA MET A 330 14.23 -16.04 -11.71
C MET A 330 13.85 -17.42 -12.31
N PRO A 331 14.76 -18.14 -13.00
CA PRO A 331 14.55 -19.53 -13.39
C PRO A 331 14.17 -20.45 -12.23
N ASP A 332 14.87 -20.39 -11.10
CA ASP A 332 14.59 -21.23 -9.92
C ASP A 332 13.20 -20.98 -9.33
N ARG A 333 12.78 -19.71 -9.27
CA ARG A 333 11.44 -19.32 -8.81
C ARG A 333 10.36 -19.86 -9.73
N LEU A 334 10.57 -19.84 -11.05
CA LEU A 334 9.63 -20.43 -12.01
C LEU A 334 9.56 -21.96 -11.88
N GLY A 335 10.71 -22.62 -11.65
CA GLY A 335 10.78 -24.08 -11.45
C GLY A 335 10.09 -24.57 -10.17
N ARG A 336 10.03 -23.75 -9.10
CA ARG A 336 9.39 -24.11 -7.81
C ARG A 336 7.87 -23.84 -7.75
N SER A 337 7.19 -23.65 -8.88
CA SER A 337 5.77 -23.25 -8.91
C SER A 337 4.81 -24.24 -8.25
N ASN A 338 5.05 -25.55 -8.37
CA ASN A 338 4.14 -26.55 -7.79
C ASN A 338 4.14 -26.57 -6.26
N LYS A 339 5.31 -26.47 -5.62
CA LYS A 339 5.42 -26.47 -4.14
C LYS A 339 4.75 -25.25 -3.52
N ASP A 340 4.85 -24.09 -4.19
CA ASP A 340 4.18 -22.86 -3.73
C ASP A 340 2.66 -22.94 -3.82
N LEU A 341 2.12 -23.57 -4.88
CA LEU A 341 0.68 -23.70 -5.06
C LEU A 341 0.02 -24.51 -3.93
N TYR A 342 0.64 -25.61 -3.49
CA TYR A 342 0.11 -26.42 -2.37
C TYR A 342 0.03 -25.60 -1.07
N HIS A 343 1.11 -24.89 -0.71
CA HIS A 343 1.10 -24.04 0.48
C HIS A 343 0.08 -22.91 0.40
N ARG A 344 -0.16 -22.34 -0.79
CA ARG A 344 -1.23 -21.35 -1.01
C ARG A 344 -2.60 -21.95 -0.82
N ILE A 345 -2.87 -23.13 -1.37
CA ILE A 345 -4.16 -23.81 -1.21
C ILE A 345 -4.44 -24.11 0.27
N GLU A 346 -3.45 -24.61 1.01
CA GLU A 346 -3.58 -24.85 2.45
C GLU A 346 -3.85 -23.53 3.21
N HIS A 347 -3.10 -22.47 2.89
CA HIS A 347 -3.31 -21.15 3.48
C HIS A 347 -4.73 -20.60 3.20
N TRP A 348 -5.20 -20.74 1.96
CA TRP A 348 -6.54 -20.36 1.53
C TRP A 348 -7.65 -21.16 2.21
N GLN A 349 -7.47 -22.48 2.33
CA GLN A 349 -8.40 -23.35 3.05
C GLN A 349 -8.55 -22.91 4.51
N ARG A 350 -7.42 -22.67 5.21
CA ARG A 350 -7.44 -22.17 6.59
C ARG A 350 -8.15 -20.82 6.73
N GLY A 351 -7.99 -19.93 5.76
CA GLY A 351 -8.72 -18.65 5.74
C GLY A 351 -10.24 -18.83 5.55
N VAL A 352 -10.65 -19.67 4.60
CA VAL A 352 -12.08 -19.97 4.37
C VAL A 352 -12.69 -20.67 5.58
N ASP A 353 -11.93 -21.54 6.25
CA ASP A 353 -12.36 -22.24 7.46
C ASP A 353 -12.65 -21.29 8.64
N LEU A 354 -12.26 -20.01 8.58
CA LEU A 354 -12.67 -19.02 9.58
C LEU A 354 -14.18 -18.72 9.54
N LEU A 355 -14.85 -18.98 8.43
CA LEU A 355 -16.30 -18.76 8.26
C LEU A 355 -17.09 -19.95 8.80
N LYS A 356 -17.56 -19.85 10.05
CA LYS A 356 -18.25 -20.95 10.75
C LYS A 356 -19.78 -20.92 10.64
N THR A 357 -20.39 -19.76 10.47
CA THR A 357 -21.86 -19.60 10.48
C THR A 357 -22.40 -19.14 9.12
N PRO A 358 -23.67 -19.44 8.78
CA PRO A 358 -24.29 -18.93 7.56
C PRO A 358 -24.24 -17.40 7.44
N SER A 359 -24.33 -16.70 8.58
CA SER A 359 -24.22 -15.24 8.62
C SER A 359 -22.83 -14.75 8.22
N GLN A 360 -21.77 -15.45 8.63
CA GLN A 360 -20.39 -15.15 8.25
C GLN A 360 -20.14 -15.45 6.78
N TRP A 361 -20.72 -16.50 6.22
CA TRP A 361 -20.66 -16.74 4.77
C TRP A 361 -21.35 -15.65 3.96
N LEU A 362 -22.52 -15.17 4.41
CA LEU A 362 -23.28 -14.17 3.68
C LEU A 362 -22.68 -12.75 3.80
N LEU A 363 -22.26 -12.36 5.01
CA LEU A 363 -21.88 -10.99 5.37
C LEU A 363 -20.40 -10.82 5.73
N GLY A 364 -19.65 -11.90 5.87
CA GLY A 364 -18.25 -11.90 6.31
C GLY A 364 -18.09 -11.85 7.83
N LEU A 365 -16.84 -11.97 8.28
CA LEU A 365 -16.43 -11.72 9.66
C LEU A 365 -16.63 -10.24 10.05
N GLY A 366 -16.43 -9.34 9.08
CA GLY A 366 -16.36 -7.91 9.29
C GLY A 366 -15.12 -7.35 8.59
N VAL A 367 -15.22 -6.10 8.11
CA VAL A 367 -14.13 -5.45 7.38
C VAL A 367 -12.88 -5.34 8.26
N GLY A 368 -11.70 -5.71 7.76
CA GLY A 368 -10.44 -5.61 8.49
C GLY A 368 -10.26 -6.62 9.64
N ARG A 369 -11.07 -7.67 9.72
CA ARG A 369 -11.02 -8.67 10.81
C ARG A 369 -10.21 -9.92 10.48
N LEU A 370 -9.72 -10.07 9.26
CA LEU A 370 -8.90 -11.22 8.89
C LEU A 370 -7.71 -11.42 9.85
N PRO A 371 -6.86 -10.43 10.16
CA PRO A 371 -5.65 -10.69 10.95
C PRO A 371 -5.93 -11.12 12.39
N ALA A 372 -6.99 -10.59 12.99
CA ALA A 372 -7.41 -10.96 14.34
C ALA A 372 -7.87 -12.43 14.41
N HIS A 373 -8.63 -12.90 13.42
CA HIS A 373 -9.11 -14.27 13.37
C HIS A 373 -8.05 -15.26 12.92
N TYR A 374 -7.33 -14.95 11.83
CA TYR A 374 -6.30 -15.83 11.29
C TYR A 374 -5.19 -16.04 12.33
N GLY A 375 -4.74 -14.94 12.93
CA GLY A 375 -3.67 -14.93 13.92
C GLY A 375 -4.00 -15.59 15.26
N THR A 376 -5.27 -15.92 15.54
CA THR A 376 -5.69 -16.60 16.79
C THR A 376 -6.20 -18.01 16.56
N GLN A 377 -6.80 -18.29 15.40
CA GLN A 377 -7.44 -19.58 15.10
C GLN A 377 -6.55 -20.53 14.27
N THR A 378 -5.43 -20.04 13.73
CA THR A 378 -4.53 -20.82 12.88
C THR A 378 -3.13 -20.97 13.51
N PRO A 379 -2.77 -22.14 14.08
CA PRO A 379 -1.49 -22.34 14.76
C PRO A 379 -0.24 -22.05 13.91
N GLU A 380 -0.25 -22.46 12.63
CA GLU A 380 0.86 -22.23 11.68
C GLU A 380 0.95 -20.79 11.17
N GLY A 381 -0.10 -20.02 11.41
CA GLY A 381 -0.32 -18.68 10.89
C GLY A 381 -0.59 -17.67 11.99
N GLY A 382 -0.09 -17.93 13.20
CA GLY A 382 -0.21 -17.01 14.32
C GLY A 382 0.49 -15.68 14.00
N LEU A 383 0.04 -14.60 14.64
CA LEU A 383 0.77 -13.33 14.59
C LEU A 383 2.17 -13.54 15.19
N PRO A 384 3.24 -13.15 14.48
CA PRO A 384 4.61 -13.35 14.95
C PRO A 384 5.00 -12.40 16.10
N GLY A 385 4.17 -11.42 16.40
CA GLY A 385 4.28 -10.51 17.55
C GLY A 385 3.17 -9.48 17.53
N GLN A 386 3.10 -8.65 18.56
CA GLN A 386 2.14 -7.54 18.64
C GLN A 386 2.84 -6.27 19.14
N MET A 387 2.32 -5.12 18.71
CA MET A 387 2.77 -3.81 19.15
C MET A 387 1.58 -2.98 19.66
N ARG A 388 1.67 -2.48 20.89
CA ARG A 388 0.63 -1.63 21.49
C ARG A 388 1.21 -0.34 22.04
N TRP A 389 0.72 0.77 21.54
CA TRP A 389 0.98 2.09 22.13
C TRP A 389 0.00 2.34 23.27
N ALA A 390 0.53 2.72 24.43
CA ALA A 390 -0.27 3.05 25.60
C ALA A 390 0.22 4.36 26.22
N ARG A 391 -0.64 5.01 27.01
CA ARG A 391 -0.25 6.10 27.90
C ARG A 391 -0.24 5.60 29.33
N SER A 392 0.80 5.95 30.09
CA SER A 392 0.88 5.69 31.51
C SER A 392 -0.10 6.57 32.30
N SER A 393 -0.32 6.24 33.57
CA SER A 393 -1.09 7.09 34.50
C SER A 393 -0.50 8.50 34.66
N GLU A 394 0.82 8.64 34.46
CA GLU A 394 1.54 9.92 34.47
C GLU A 394 1.47 10.66 33.12
N GLY A 395 0.73 10.13 32.14
CA GLY A 395 0.56 10.73 30.81
C GLY A 395 1.72 10.49 29.84
N ARG A 396 2.73 9.70 30.21
CA ARG A 396 3.86 9.36 29.33
C ARG A 396 3.45 8.27 28.34
N THR A 397 3.89 8.41 27.09
CA THR A 397 3.69 7.35 26.09
C THR A 397 4.68 6.22 26.32
N GLN A 398 4.22 4.99 26.17
CA GLN A 398 5.00 3.76 26.29
C GLN A 398 4.57 2.77 25.22
N VAL A 399 5.47 1.88 24.82
CA VAL A 399 5.17 0.83 23.84
C VAL A 399 5.31 -0.55 24.46
N TRP A 400 4.31 -1.39 24.25
CA TRP A 400 4.34 -2.79 24.62
C TRP A 400 4.62 -3.62 23.38
N LEU A 401 5.65 -4.43 23.47
CA LEU A 401 6.03 -5.42 22.47
C LEU A 401 5.78 -6.80 23.04
N SER A 402 5.21 -7.69 22.25
CA SER A 402 5.11 -9.10 22.61
C SER A 402 5.56 -9.95 21.44
N GLY A 403 6.16 -11.09 21.77
CA GLY A 403 6.40 -12.14 20.79
C GLY A 403 5.10 -12.85 20.40
N PRO A 404 5.19 -13.96 19.66
CA PRO A 404 4.01 -14.67 19.19
C PRO A 404 3.13 -15.16 20.35
N ALA A 405 1.83 -15.29 20.11
CA ALA A 405 0.89 -15.71 21.16
C ALA A 405 1.16 -17.13 21.71
N TRP A 406 1.77 -18.00 20.92
CA TRP A 406 2.19 -19.35 21.33
C TRP A 406 3.56 -19.73 20.73
N PRO A 407 4.26 -20.72 21.33
CA PRO A 407 5.53 -21.22 20.79
C PRO A 407 5.36 -21.84 19.39
N GLY A 408 6.38 -21.70 18.54
CA GLY A 408 6.44 -22.36 17.23
C GLY A 408 5.88 -21.55 16.06
N VAL A 409 5.28 -20.37 16.32
CA VAL A 409 4.99 -19.40 15.25
C VAL A 409 6.30 -18.92 14.65
N LYS A 410 6.39 -18.93 13.32
CA LYS A 410 7.57 -18.45 12.60
C LYS A 410 7.56 -16.93 12.52
N GLY A 411 8.75 -16.35 12.44
CA GLY A 411 8.94 -14.92 12.24
C GLY A 411 8.82 -14.10 13.51
N GLU A 412 8.87 -12.79 13.32
CA GLU A 412 8.81 -11.79 14.39
C GLU A 412 8.16 -10.50 13.89
N LEU A 413 7.59 -9.71 14.80
CA LEU A 413 7.21 -8.33 14.56
C LEU A 413 8.15 -7.41 15.34
N ALA A 414 8.85 -6.55 14.63
CA ALA A 414 9.82 -5.63 15.22
C ALA A 414 9.29 -4.19 15.23
N LEU A 415 9.53 -3.48 16.34
CA LEU A 415 9.46 -2.03 16.40
C LEU A 415 10.68 -1.45 15.70
N ILE A 416 10.47 -0.55 14.74
CA ILE A 416 11.55 -0.01 13.92
C ILE A 416 11.65 1.50 13.94
N GLN A 417 12.88 1.98 13.77
CA GLN A 417 13.16 3.38 13.45
C GLN A 417 14.30 3.48 12.42
N ARG A 418 14.09 4.33 11.41
CA ARG A 418 15.11 4.64 10.39
C ARG A 418 16.14 5.63 10.94
N VAL A 419 17.41 5.38 10.65
CA VAL A 419 18.55 6.17 11.13
C VAL A 419 19.61 6.37 10.04
N ALA A 420 20.38 7.45 10.15
CA ALA A 420 21.59 7.60 9.38
C ALA A 420 22.70 6.74 10.02
N LEU A 421 23.43 5.98 9.21
CA LEU A 421 24.55 5.17 9.67
C LEU A 421 25.83 6.00 9.64
N ALA A 422 26.52 6.08 10.76
CA ALA A 422 27.91 6.47 10.85
C ALA A 422 28.84 5.30 10.46
N THR A 423 30.00 5.64 9.91
CA THR A 423 31.03 4.67 9.53
C THR A 423 31.63 3.98 10.75
N GLY A 424 31.94 2.68 10.60
CA GLY A 424 32.46 1.83 11.66
C GLY A 424 31.38 0.97 12.29
N GLY A 425 31.69 0.37 13.43
CA GLY A 425 30.74 -0.46 14.16
C GLY A 425 30.80 -0.30 15.66
N ALA A 426 30.31 -1.31 16.37
CA ALA A 426 30.09 -1.28 17.82
C ALA A 426 29.02 -0.27 18.28
N TYR A 427 27.91 -0.20 17.55
CA TYR A 427 26.73 0.54 18.01
C TYR A 427 26.24 -0.03 19.34
N ARG A 428 25.73 0.85 20.21
CA ARG A 428 25.21 0.46 21.52
C ARG A 428 23.76 0.89 21.65
N VAL A 429 22.90 -0.01 22.08
CA VAL A 429 21.49 0.28 22.33
C VAL A 429 21.26 0.33 23.82
N ARG A 430 20.67 1.43 24.30
CA ARG A 430 20.23 1.55 25.69
C ARG A 430 18.71 1.45 25.72
N LEU A 431 18.21 0.53 26.53
CA LEU A 431 16.77 0.29 26.71
C LEU A 431 16.39 0.62 28.15
N ARG A 432 15.25 1.30 28.32
CA ARG A 432 14.60 1.48 29.61
C ARG A 432 13.17 1.01 29.50
N GLY A 433 12.70 0.23 30.47
CA GLY A 433 11.38 -0.38 30.36
C GLY A 433 10.97 -1.20 31.58
N GLN A 434 10.08 -2.15 31.38
CA GLN A 434 9.72 -3.15 32.38
C GLN A 434 9.42 -4.49 31.72
N VAL A 435 9.87 -5.56 32.37
CA VAL A 435 9.63 -6.94 31.94
C VAL A 435 9.10 -7.73 33.14
N HIS A 436 8.02 -8.48 32.96
CA HIS A 436 7.38 -9.24 34.05
C HIS A 436 7.87 -10.69 34.16
N ALA A 437 8.37 -11.26 33.06
CA ALA A 437 8.94 -12.61 33.00
C ALA A 437 10.16 -12.60 32.07
N PRO A 438 11.16 -13.48 32.26
CA PRO A 438 12.36 -13.51 31.41
C PRO A 438 12.03 -13.45 29.92
N ALA A 439 12.53 -12.43 29.22
CA ALA A 439 12.20 -12.15 27.83
C ALA A 439 13.45 -12.16 26.96
N ARG A 440 13.41 -12.84 25.81
CA ARG A 440 14.47 -12.76 24.80
C ARG A 440 14.16 -11.64 23.83
N LEU A 441 15.00 -10.60 23.83
CA LEU A 441 14.93 -9.49 22.89
C LEU A 441 15.96 -9.67 21.80
N LEU A 442 15.54 -9.54 20.55
CA LEU A 442 16.44 -9.38 19.42
C LEU A 442 16.48 -7.88 19.07
N VAL A 443 17.69 -7.33 19.11
CA VAL A 443 17.96 -5.95 18.73
C VAL A 443 18.96 -5.99 17.58
N GLN A 444 18.62 -5.36 16.47
CA GLN A 444 19.48 -5.32 15.30
C GLN A 444 19.42 -3.95 14.66
N LEU A 445 20.56 -3.53 14.13
CA LEU A 445 20.72 -2.37 13.27
C LEU A 445 21.23 -2.89 11.93
N CYS A 446 20.46 -2.68 10.86
CA CYS A 446 20.80 -3.20 9.54
C CYS A 446 20.72 -2.11 8.47
N GLU A 447 21.57 -2.20 7.44
CA GLU A 447 21.32 -1.52 6.17
C GLU A 447 20.07 -2.14 5.55
N GLN A 448 18.99 -1.36 5.44
CA GLN A 448 17.68 -1.90 5.04
C GLN A 448 16.79 -0.81 4.45
N HIS A 449 16.14 -1.12 3.32
CA HIS A 449 15.08 -0.25 2.78
C HIS A 449 13.73 -0.58 3.41
N LEU A 450 13.23 -1.80 3.16
CA LEU A 450 12.02 -2.33 3.77
C LEU A 450 12.18 -3.81 4.10
N LEU A 451 12.04 -4.72 3.14
CA LEU A 451 11.91 -6.16 3.43
C LEU A 451 13.21 -6.91 3.71
N TYR A 452 14.31 -6.52 3.06
CA TYR A 452 15.57 -7.27 3.09
C TYR A 452 16.65 -6.45 3.76
N SER A 453 17.37 -7.08 4.68
CA SER A 453 18.54 -6.55 5.34
C SER A 453 19.82 -6.96 4.61
N PHE A 454 20.83 -6.09 4.67
CA PHE A 454 22.17 -6.33 4.13
C PHE A 454 23.15 -6.51 5.30
N GLU A 455 24.11 -5.59 5.45
CA GLU A 455 25.01 -5.61 6.60
C GLU A 455 24.23 -5.30 7.87
N CYS A 456 24.48 -6.08 8.93
CA CYS A 456 23.75 -5.99 10.19
C CYS A 456 24.68 -6.09 11.40
N GLN A 457 24.40 -5.30 12.43
CA GLN A 457 24.91 -5.51 13.78
C GLN A 457 23.77 -5.92 14.69
N VAL A 458 23.93 -7.05 15.36
CA VAL A 458 22.86 -7.77 16.05
C VAL A 458 23.26 -8.09 17.47
N GLN A 459 22.28 -8.09 18.38
CA GLN A 459 22.41 -8.61 19.72
C GLN A 459 21.11 -9.31 20.13
N THR A 460 21.24 -10.50 20.72
CA THR A 460 20.10 -11.20 21.36
C THR A 460 20.32 -11.23 22.85
N ALA A 461 19.51 -10.48 23.60
CA ALA A 461 19.64 -10.37 25.05
C ALA A 461 18.51 -11.11 25.78
N LEU A 462 18.87 -11.85 26.83
CA LEU A 462 17.90 -12.36 27.80
C LEU A 462 17.72 -11.32 28.91
N VAL A 463 16.54 -10.70 28.95
CA VAL A 463 16.17 -9.67 29.93
C VAL A 463 15.42 -10.31 31.08
N LEU A 464 15.98 -10.24 32.29
CA LEU A 464 15.37 -10.80 33.50
C LEU A 464 14.44 -9.77 34.15
N ALA A 465 13.35 -10.21 34.78
CA ALA A 465 12.37 -9.32 35.42
C ALA A 465 12.98 -8.39 36.48
N SER A 466 14.01 -8.84 37.20
CA SER A 466 14.73 -8.03 38.20
C SER A 466 15.72 -7.02 37.58
N SER A 467 16.20 -7.26 36.37
CA SER A 467 17.22 -6.41 35.71
C SER A 467 16.66 -5.07 35.24
N VAL A 468 15.34 -4.99 35.04
CA VAL A 468 14.63 -3.77 34.62
C VAL A 468 13.75 -3.18 35.74
N ALA A 469 13.79 -3.78 36.93
CA ALA A 469 13.09 -3.26 38.09
C ALA A 469 13.72 -1.90 38.49
N ALA A 470 12.92 -0.83 38.42
CA ALA A 470 13.25 0.57 38.76
C ALA A 470 13.90 1.46 37.68
N GLY A 471 13.50 1.35 36.41
CA GLY A 471 13.79 2.41 35.41
C GLY A 471 15.28 2.59 35.09
N ARG A 472 16.11 1.59 35.40
CA ARG A 472 17.52 1.55 35.05
C ARG A 472 17.68 1.31 33.56
N TRP A 473 18.72 1.90 32.99
CA TRP A 473 19.12 1.65 31.61
C TRP A 473 19.81 0.30 31.52
N MET A 474 19.36 -0.51 30.58
CA MET A 474 20.04 -1.70 30.10
C MET A 474 20.85 -1.30 28.87
N GLU A 475 22.12 -1.68 28.81
CA GLU A 475 22.99 -1.39 27.68
C GLU A 475 23.32 -2.68 26.94
N LEU A 476 23.13 -2.67 25.63
CA LEU A 476 23.33 -3.78 24.72
C LEU A 476 24.33 -3.36 23.64
N GLN A 477 25.48 -4.01 23.59
CA GLN A 477 26.42 -3.81 22.50
C GLN A 477 25.99 -4.68 21.32
N LEU A 478 25.86 -4.05 20.14
CA LEU A 478 25.56 -4.76 18.90
C LEU A 478 26.85 -5.33 18.31
N HIS A 479 26.76 -6.52 17.74
CA HIS A 479 27.90 -7.23 17.15
C HIS A 479 27.64 -7.54 15.68
N GLY A 480 28.63 -7.33 14.84
CA GLY A 480 28.55 -7.57 13.41
C GLY A 480 29.66 -6.83 12.67
N PRO A 481 29.69 -6.91 11.34
CA PRO A 481 30.60 -6.12 10.53
C PRO A 481 30.39 -4.62 10.73
N ASP A 482 31.49 -3.88 10.58
CA ASP A 482 31.45 -2.42 10.55
C ASP A 482 30.68 -1.94 9.31
N PHE A 483 29.87 -0.90 9.47
CA PHE A 483 29.24 -0.25 8.32
C PHE A 483 30.30 0.52 7.55
N ALA A 484 30.60 0.04 6.34
CA ALA A 484 31.68 0.56 5.51
C ALA A 484 31.21 1.74 4.64
N SER A 485 32.01 2.80 4.55
CA SER A 485 31.86 3.84 3.51
C SER A 485 32.59 3.50 2.21
N THR A 486 32.77 2.22 1.89
CA THR A 486 33.48 1.81 0.67
C THR A 486 32.54 1.86 -0.53
N GLY A 487 32.49 3.02 -1.18
CA GLY A 487 31.74 3.26 -2.41
C GLY A 487 30.48 4.11 -2.21
N ILE A 488 30.05 4.77 -3.28
CA ILE A 488 28.92 5.73 -3.25
C ILE A 488 27.61 5.06 -2.79
N ARG A 489 27.42 3.78 -3.12
CA ARG A 489 26.19 3.03 -2.76
C ARG A 489 26.04 2.86 -1.26
N SER A 490 27.08 2.43 -0.54
CA SER A 490 26.98 2.21 0.91
C SER A 490 26.76 3.52 1.67
N THR A 491 27.31 4.64 1.19
CA THR A 491 27.06 5.97 1.80
C THR A 491 25.61 6.47 1.66
N LEU A 492 24.84 5.90 0.73
CA LEU A 492 23.44 6.26 0.49
C LEU A 492 22.46 5.29 1.14
N ARG A 493 22.93 4.16 1.69
CA ARG A 493 22.07 3.19 2.38
C ARG A 493 21.68 3.74 3.75
N GLU A 494 20.38 3.70 4.04
CA GLU A 494 19.86 4.03 5.36
C GLU A 494 19.90 2.81 6.29
N GLY A 495 20.08 3.07 7.58
CA GLY A 495 20.00 2.07 8.63
C GLY A 495 18.59 1.97 9.22
N VAL A 496 18.22 0.79 9.66
CA VAL A 496 16.99 0.53 10.40
C VAL A 496 17.34 -0.16 11.70
N LEU A 497 17.09 0.51 12.82
CA LEU A 497 17.06 -0.14 14.14
C LEU A 497 15.76 -0.93 14.22
N SER A 498 15.84 -2.19 14.65
CA SER A 498 14.67 -3.03 14.91
C SER A 498 14.81 -3.72 16.27
N ILE A 499 13.70 -3.75 17.01
CA ILE A 499 13.59 -4.41 18.32
C ILE A 499 12.40 -5.35 18.28
N SER A 500 12.63 -6.65 18.45
CA SER A 500 11.59 -7.67 18.51
C SER A 500 11.70 -8.49 19.80
N VAL A 501 10.56 -9.09 20.19
CA VAL A 501 10.48 -10.02 21.31
C VAL A 501 10.31 -11.43 20.75
N LEU A 502 11.24 -12.33 21.06
CA LEU A 502 11.22 -13.71 20.55
C LEU A 502 10.42 -14.67 21.44
N GLY A 503 10.24 -14.31 22.71
CA GLY A 503 9.53 -15.15 23.69
C GLY A 503 8.03 -15.16 23.45
N ALA A 504 7.44 -16.35 23.35
CA ALA A 504 6.00 -16.50 23.20
C ALA A 504 5.26 -15.93 24.43
N ASN A 505 4.17 -15.20 24.17
CA ASN A 505 3.30 -14.57 25.19
C ASN A 505 4.08 -13.82 26.28
N THR A 506 5.20 -13.20 25.92
CA THR A 506 6.07 -12.50 26.86
C THR A 506 6.03 -11.00 26.55
N PRO A 507 5.17 -10.22 27.23
CA PRO A 507 5.10 -8.78 26.99
C PRO A 507 6.30 -8.06 27.63
N VAL A 508 6.91 -7.17 26.85
CA VAL A 508 7.97 -6.25 27.24
C VAL A 508 7.46 -4.83 27.05
N ARG A 509 7.50 -4.04 28.11
CA ARG A 509 7.22 -2.60 28.05
C ARG A 509 8.51 -1.85 27.83
N LEU A 510 8.55 -0.94 26.85
CA LEU A 510 9.63 0.00 26.64
C LEU A 510 9.14 1.41 26.94
N ASP A 511 9.92 2.11 27.77
CA ASP A 511 9.70 3.49 28.19
C ASP A 511 10.67 4.46 27.49
N ALA A 512 11.85 3.99 27.08
CA ALA A 512 12.78 4.73 26.22
C ALA A 512 13.78 3.81 25.52
N VAL A 513 14.26 4.23 24.36
CA VAL A 513 15.29 3.57 23.54
C VAL A 513 16.28 4.62 23.06
N GLU A 514 17.57 4.36 23.27
CA GLU A 514 18.65 5.15 22.68
C GLU A 514 19.50 4.23 21.79
N LEU A 515 19.87 4.72 20.62
CA LEU A 515 20.93 4.13 19.79
C LEU A 515 22.11 5.08 19.83
N ILE A 516 23.22 4.61 20.37
CA ILE A 516 24.47 5.31 20.49
C ILE A 516 25.38 4.87 19.34
N ASP A 517 25.80 5.81 18.51
CA ASP A 517 26.72 5.57 17.40
C ASP A 517 28.16 5.33 17.89
N PRO A 518 29.09 4.94 17.00
CA PRO A 518 30.49 4.72 17.35
C PRO A 518 31.20 5.97 17.89
N GLN A 519 30.66 7.17 17.61
CA GLN A 519 31.14 8.46 18.09
C GLN A 519 30.57 8.83 19.47
N GLY A 520 29.73 7.96 20.05
CA GLY A 520 29.10 8.17 21.36
C GLY A 520 27.87 9.08 21.34
N GLN A 521 27.35 9.43 20.17
CA GLN A 521 26.16 10.27 20.02
C GLN A 521 24.89 9.44 19.96
N GLN A 522 23.83 9.94 20.59
CA GLN A 522 22.49 9.37 20.45
C GLN A 522 21.90 9.81 19.12
N ILE A 523 21.39 8.87 18.30
CA ILE A 523 20.94 9.15 16.92
C ILE A 523 19.46 8.86 16.64
N LEU A 524 18.71 8.25 17.57
CA LEU A 524 17.26 8.07 17.39
C LEU A 524 16.52 9.39 17.60
N LYS A 525 15.56 9.64 16.73
CA LYS A 525 14.54 10.66 16.88
C LYS A 525 13.43 10.11 17.79
N ASN A 526 12.93 10.93 18.71
CA ASN A 526 11.87 10.53 19.67
C ASN A 526 12.24 9.29 20.53
N PRO A 527 13.40 9.30 21.25
CA PRO A 527 13.90 8.16 22.02
C PRO A 527 13.07 7.82 23.26
N ASP A 528 12.33 8.78 23.80
CA ASP A 528 11.50 8.65 25.01
C ASP A 528 10.00 8.49 24.69
N PHE A 529 9.66 8.31 23.40
CA PHE A 529 8.30 8.21 22.90
C PHE A 529 7.39 9.41 23.22
N ALA A 530 7.94 10.56 23.65
CA ALA A 530 7.13 11.72 24.05
C ALA A 530 6.23 12.23 22.92
N GLN A 531 6.62 12.01 21.65
CA GLN A 531 5.88 12.41 20.46
C GLN A 531 4.99 11.30 19.88
N GLY A 532 4.64 10.30 20.68
CA GLY A 532 3.85 9.15 20.22
C GLY A 532 4.66 8.24 19.29
N PRO A 533 4.05 7.64 18.27
CA PRO A 533 4.75 6.79 17.31
C PRO A 533 5.54 7.55 16.25
N ARG A 534 5.69 8.88 16.35
CA ARG A 534 6.45 9.64 15.36
C ARG A 534 7.87 9.07 15.21
N TYR A 535 8.30 8.86 13.96
CA TYR A 535 9.53 8.15 13.54
C TYR A 535 9.58 6.65 13.81
N TRP A 536 8.61 6.11 14.54
CA TRP A 536 8.51 4.69 14.85
C TRP A 536 7.49 4.03 13.92
N SER A 537 7.82 2.84 13.46
CA SER A 537 6.92 1.98 12.68
C SER A 537 7.12 0.53 13.09
N SER A 538 6.49 -0.39 12.37
CA SER A 538 6.69 -1.83 12.58
C SER A 538 7.09 -2.51 11.29
N ILE A 539 7.77 -3.64 11.42
CA ILE A 539 8.04 -4.53 10.30
C ILE A 539 7.95 -5.98 10.77
N ALA A 540 7.32 -6.83 9.96
CA ALA A 540 7.33 -8.26 10.17
C ALA A 540 8.49 -8.89 9.39
N HIS A 541 9.07 -9.96 9.95
CA HIS A 541 10.07 -10.77 9.27
C HIS A 541 9.58 -12.22 9.15
N THR A 542 9.89 -12.87 8.03
CA THR A 542 9.69 -14.31 7.75
C THR A 542 8.24 -14.80 7.57
N ASN A 543 7.31 -14.41 8.44
CA ASN A 543 5.91 -14.86 8.39
C ASN A 543 4.98 -13.67 8.13
N PHE A 544 4.19 -13.75 7.06
CA PHE A 544 3.30 -12.68 6.60
C PHE A 544 1.84 -13.16 6.42
N LEU A 545 1.61 -14.47 6.59
CA LEU A 545 0.31 -15.10 6.37
C LEU A 545 -0.86 -14.50 7.18
N PRO A 546 -0.68 -14.02 8.43
CA PRO A 546 -1.81 -13.49 9.18
C PRO A 546 -2.44 -12.24 8.56
N TRP A 547 -1.68 -11.45 7.80
CA TRP A 547 -2.13 -10.14 7.34
C TRP A 547 -2.83 -10.14 5.98
N HIS A 548 -2.57 -11.16 5.16
CA HIS A 548 -3.00 -11.21 3.78
C HIS A 548 -3.45 -12.63 3.43
N MET A 549 -4.57 -12.76 2.71
CA MET A 549 -4.92 -14.05 2.10
C MET A 549 -4.16 -14.35 0.81
N ASP A 550 -3.40 -13.37 0.29
CA ASP A 550 -2.80 -13.42 -1.04
C ASP A 550 -3.82 -13.84 -2.12
N ASN A 551 -5.07 -13.39 -1.96
CA ASN A 551 -6.16 -13.65 -2.88
C ASN A 551 -7.29 -12.66 -2.60
N LEU A 552 -7.48 -11.69 -3.50
CA LEU A 552 -8.49 -10.64 -3.39
C LEU A 552 -9.90 -11.20 -3.17
N TYR A 553 -10.25 -12.30 -3.85
CA TYR A 553 -11.60 -12.85 -3.82
C TYR A 553 -11.88 -13.56 -2.50
N LEU A 554 -10.91 -14.34 -2.00
CA LEU A 554 -11.04 -15.02 -0.71
C LEU A 554 -11.01 -14.04 0.44
N GLU A 555 -10.15 -13.03 0.39
CA GLU A 555 -10.11 -11.99 1.42
C GLU A 555 -11.43 -11.22 1.49
N LEU A 556 -11.98 -10.86 0.33
CA LEU A 556 -13.28 -10.22 0.23
C LEU A 556 -14.42 -11.11 0.74
N LEU A 557 -14.38 -12.41 0.43
CA LEU A 557 -15.33 -13.39 0.96
C LEU A 557 -15.24 -13.50 2.49
N ILE A 558 -14.03 -13.58 3.03
CA ILE A 558 -13.81 -13.73 4.47
C ILE A 558 -14.27 -12.49 5.23
N GLU A 559 -13.91 -11.29 4.77
CA GLU A 559 -14.21 -10.06 5.50
C GLU A 559 -15.60 -9.49 5.21
N ARG A 560 -16.12 -9.67 3.99
CA ARG A 560 -17.37 -9.03 3.53
C ARG A 560 -18.43 -10.00 2.98
N GLY A 561 -18.15 -11.29 3.01
CA GLY A 561 -19.08 -12.34 2.62
C GLY A 561 -19.39 -12.38 1.13
N LEU A 562 -20.31 -13.28 0.77
CA LEU A 562 -20.83 -13.41 -0.58
C LEU A 562 -21.46 -12.10 -1.09
N LEU A 563 -22.03 -11.29 -0.22
CA LEU A 563 -22.63 -10.02 -0.58
C LEU A 563 -21.57 -9.00 -1.04
N GLY A 564 -20.46 -8.85 -0.30
CA GLY A 564 -19.34 -8.01 -0.72
C GLY A 564 -18.71 -8.48 -2.03
N LEU A 565 -18.54 -9.80 -2.18
CA LEU A 565 -18.03 -10.42 -3.40
C LEU A 565 -18.95 -10.17 -4.61
N ALA A 566 -20.26 -10.33 -4.45
CA ALA A 566 -21.24 -10.09 -5.50
C ALA A 566 -21.25 -8.62 -5.95
N VAL A 567 -21.12 -7.67 -5.01
CA VAL A 567 -21.06 -6.23 -5.33
C VAL A 567 -19.80 -5.89 -6.13
N LEU A 568 -18.62 -6.39 -5.73
CA LEU A 568 -17.40 -6.18 -6.50
C LEU A 568 -17.50 -6.83 -7.88
N ALA A 569 -18.01 -8.06 -7.97
CA ALA A 569 -18.18 -8.77 -9.22
C ALA A 569 -19.13 -8.02 -10.16
N ALA A 570 -20.28 -7.56 -9.67
CA ALA A 570 -21.23 -6.77 -10.45
C ALA A 570 -20.61 -5.47 -10.98
N LEU A 571 -19.85 -4.76 -10.14
CA LEU A 571 -19.16 -3.53 -10.53
C LEU A 571 -18.05 -3.80 -11.56
N ALA A 572 -17.23 -4.82 -11.35
CA ALA A 572 -16.14 -5.21 -12.23
C ALA A 572 -16.65 -5.68 -13.60
N VAL A 573 -17.65 -6.56 -13.62
CA VAL A 573 -18.29 -7.02 -14.86
C VAL A 573 -18.96 -5.85 -15.58
N GLY A 574 -19.69 -4.99 -14.87
CA GLY A 574 -20.29 -3.79 -15.45
C GLY A 574 -19.25 -2.88 -16.11
N ALA A 575 -18.13 -2.63 -15.41
CA ALA A 575 -17.01 -1.85 -15.90
C ALA A 575 -16.39 -2.46 -17.18
N LEU A 576 -16.11 -3.77 -17.18
CA LEU A 576 -15.57 -4.49 -18.33
C LEU A 576 -16.53 -4.51 -19.53
N VAL A 577 -17.84 -4.66 -19.30
CA VAL A 577 -18.86 -4.56 -20.35
C VAL A 577 -18.89 -3.16 -20.95
N MET A 578 -18.84 -2.10 -20.14
CA MET A 578 -18.78 -0.72 -20.64
C MET A 578 -17.49 -0.43 -21.42
N ALA A 579 -16.36 -0.97 -20.94
CA ALA A 579 -15.08 -0.89 -21.65
C ALA A 579 -15.16 -1.61 -23.01
N ALA A 580 -15.68 -2.84 -23.05
CA ALA A 580 -15.86 -3.61 -24.29
C ALA A 580 -16.80 -2.90 -25.28
N GLN A 581 -17.89 -2.30 -24.80
CA GLN A 581 -18.75 -1.44 -25.61
C GLN A 581 -17.98 -0.27 -26.20
N GLY A 582 -17.15 0.43 -25.41
CA GLY A 582 -16.30 1.51 -25.92
C GLY A 582 -15.29 1.05 -26.97
N VAL A 583 -14.67 -0.11 -26.79
CA VAL A 583 -13.76 -0.72 -27.78
C VAL A 583 -14.49 -1.02 -29.09
N ALA A 584 -15.72 -1.53 -29.03
CA ALA A 584 -16.55 -1.76 -30.22
C ALA A 584 -16.85 -0.45 -30.99
N HIS A 585 -16.93 0.68 -30.29
CA HIS A 585 -17.04 2.02 -30.87
C HIS A 585 -15.67 2.65 -31.21
N GLN A 586 -14.61 1.83 -31.32
CA GLN A 586 -13.25 2.24 -31.70
C GLN A 586 -12.59 3.25 -30.76
N LYS A 587 -12.92 3.22 -29.46
CA LYS A 587 -12.33 4.11 -28.45
C LYS A 587 -11.09 3.47 -27.83
N PRO A 588 -9.88 3.98 -28.08
CA PRO A 588 -8.65 3.35 -27.60
C PRO A 588 -8.56 3.29 -26.08
N LEU A 589 -9.01 4.35 -25.41
CA LEU A 589 -8.89 4.44 -23.96
C LEU A 589 -9.77 3.41 -23.24
N SER A 590 -10.88 2.98 -23.85
CA SER A 590 -11.74 1.92 -23.30
C SER A 590 -11.01 0.58 -23.27
N LEU A 591 -10.16 0.31 -24.27
CA LEU A 591 -9.32 -0.88 -24.27
C LEU A 591 -8.33 -0.85 -23.11
N ILE A 592 -7.66 0.28 -22.90
CA ILE A 592 -6.63 0.40 -21.85
C ILE A 592 -7.23 0.25 -20.46
N VAL A 593 -8.32 0.96 -20.18
CA VAL A 593 -9.00 0.87 -18.88
C VAL A 593 -9.58 -0.54 -18.66
N GLY A 594 -10.18 -1.13 -19.69
CA GLY A 594 -10.69 -2.52 -19.62
C GLY A 594 -9.60 -3.54 -19.33
N ILE A 595 -8.44 -3.47 -20.03
CA ILE A 595 -7.31 -4.36 -19.78
C ILE A 595 -6.67 -4.11 -18.42
N SER A 596 -6.56 -2.86 -17.98
CA SER A 596 -6.07 -2.52 -16.63
C SER A 596 -6.93 -3.16 -15.54
N ILE A 597 -8.26 -3.06 -15.65
CA ILE A 597 -9.20 -3.72 -14.73
C ILE A 597 -9.04 -5.24 -14.80
N ALA A 598 -8.99 -5.83 -16.00
CA ALA A 598 -8.83 -7.27 -16.18
C ALA A 598 -7.51 -7.79 -15.59
N ALA A 599 -6.41 -7.06 -15.79
CA ALA A 599 -5.10 -7.39 -15.22
C ALA A 599 -5.11 -7.33 -13.69
N ALA A 600 -5.81 -6.35 -13.11
CA ALA A 600 -6.02 -6.23 -11.66
C ALA A 600 -6.78 -7.42 -11.07
N LEU A 601 -7.86 -7.83 -11.74
CA LEU A 601 -8.67 -8.97 -11.33
C LEU A 601 -7.86 -10.28 -11.48
N LEU A 602 -7.07 -10.41 -12.54
CA LEU A 602 -6.23 -11.56 -12.78
C LEU A 602 -5.14 -11.70 -11.71
N ILE A 603 -4.40 -10.63 -11.40
CA ILE A 603 -3.39 -10.66 -10.33
C ILE A 603 -4.06 -10.89 -8.96
N GLY A 604 -5.30 -10.42 -8.79
CA GLY A 604 -6.13 -10.65 -7.60
C GLY A 604 -6.37 -12.11 -7.24
N VAL A 605 -6.11 -13.07 -8.14
CA VAL A 605 -6.17 -14.51 -7.84
C VAL A 605 -5.04 -14.95 -6.89
N VAL A 606 -3.91 -14.23 -6.89
CA VAL A 606 -2.71 -14.59 -6.12
C VAL A 606 -2.17 -13.45 -5.25
N ILE A 607 -2.89 -12.33 -5.18
CA ILE A 607 -2.56 -11.15 -4.37
C ILE A 607 -3.87 -10.54 -3.84
N SER A 608 -3.88 -10.11 -2.58
CA SER A 608 -4.93 -9.24 -2.03
C SER A 608 -4.50 -7.76 -2.04
N VAL A 609 -5.49 -6.87 -2.09
CA VAL A 609 -5.26 -5.42 -2.15
C VAL A 609 -6.30 -4.62 -1.36
N ILE A 610 -7.33 -5.28 -0.82
CA ILE A 610 -8.44 -4.58 -0.19
C ILE A 610 -8.06 -4.02 1.18
N GLU A 611 -7.14 -4.69 1.84
CA GLU A 611 -6.40 -4.30 3.03
C GLU A 611 -5.34 -3.21 2.78
N ILE A 612 -5.12 -2.80 1.53
CA ILE A 612 -4.16 -1.77 1.11
C ILE A 612 -4.94 -0.59 0.51
N PRO A 613 -5.42 0.36 1.34
CA PRO A 613 -6.44 1.31 0.92
C PRO A 613 -6.02 2.21 -0.22
N ARG A 614 -4.73 2.57 -0.28
CA ARG A 614 -4.14 3.42 -1.32
C ARG A 614 -4.26 2.78 -2.70
N VAL A 615 -3.81 1.53 -2.85
CA VAL A 615 -3.90 0.79 -4.12
C VAL A 615 -5.35 0.40 -4.42
N SER A 616 -6.13 0.01 -3.41
CA SER A 616 -7.57 -0.25 -3.54
C SER A 616 -8.32 0.97 -4.09
N THR A 617 -7.97 2.19 -3.66
CA THR A 617 -8.56 3.43 -4.18
C THR A 617 -8.25 3.62 -5.66
N MET A 618 -7.06 3.23 -6.14
CA MET A 618 -6.71 3.30 -7.56
C MET A 618 -7.55 2.33 -8.41
N LEU A 619 -7.81 1.12 -7.90
CA LEU A 619 -8.77 0.20 -8.53
C LEU A 619 -10.17 0.81 -8.59
N TRP A 620 -10.63 1.43 -7.49
CA TRP A 620 -11.93 2.12 -7.45
C TRP A 620 -12.02 3.20 -8.52
N LEU A 621 -10.99 4.05 -8.68
CA LEU A 621 -10.95 5.09 -9.71
C LEU A 621 -11.17 4.53 -11.13
N LEU A 622 -10.58 3.38 -11.45
CA LEU A 622 -10.74 2.71 -12.74
C LEU A 622 -12.14 2.11 -12.93
N LEU A 623 -12.69 1.50 -11.88
CA LEU A 623 -14.04 0.95 -11.91
C LEU A 623 -15.09 2.06 -12.14
N VAL A 624 -14.99 3.18 -11.43
CA VAL A 624 -15.97 4.28 -11.55
C VAL A 624 -15.78 5.15 -12.79
N VAL A 625 -14.59 5.22 -13.40
CA VAL A 625 -14.38 5.98 -14.64
C VAL A 625 -14.92 5.27 -15.88
N SER A 626 -15.13 3.94 -15.82
CA SER A 626 -15.52 3.09 -16.95
C SER A 626 -16.72 3.58 -17.79
N PRO A 627 -17.80 4.15 -17.23
CA PRO A 627 -18.89 4.71 -18.04
C PRO A 627 -18.44 5.90 -18.90
N LEU A 628 -17.55 6.75 -18.38
CA LEU A 628 -17.05 7.92 -19.09
C LEU A 628 -16.11 7.53 -20.23
N VAL A 629 -15.37 6.43 -20.07
CA VAL A 629 -14.47 5.92 -21.12
C VAL A 629 -15.27 5.35 -22.30
N ARG A 630 -16.48 4.84 -22.06
CA ARG A 630 -17.41 4.43 -23.12
C ARG A 630 -17.95 5.64 -23.91
N GLU A 631 -18.12 6.78 -23.25
CA GLU A 631 -18.72 7.99 -23.83
C GLU A 631 -17.69 8.95 -24.44
N SER A 632 -16.43 8.90 -24.00
CA SER A 632 -15.31 9.76 -24.42
C SER A 632 -14.79 9.53 -25.83
#